data_AF-A0ABD0MKL0-F1
#
_entry.id   AF-A0ABD0MKL0-F1
#
_cell.length_a   1.000
_cell.length_b   1.000
_cell.length_c   1.000
_cell.angle_alpha   90.00
_cell.angle_beta   90.00
_cell.angle_gamma   90.00
#
_symmetry.space_group_name_H-M   'P 1'
#
loop_
_entity.id
_entity.type
_entity.pdbx_description
1 polymer ?
#
loop_
_entity_poly.entity_id
_entity_poly.type
_entity_poly.pdbx_seq_one_letter_code
_entity_poly.pdbx_strand_id
1 'polypeptide(L)'
;MGKNKPPLPVSELLTNQHSIPNLSFWLLETLRKLGQITSCHVHQVETDYSWALIGSVRLAFNKETAGAYLERTHRIVSNSCLQSVDLQNFTVLHLCSSHILKAVCQSFARKTNNKALKEYATYCFALLINSSSLEEATDVFFDMSILFTSADDTDTVKAAKANLDMKIMQHKPNTTVDEITPQEDDVAENG
;
A
#
# COMPACT_ATOMS: atom_id res chain seq x y z
N MET A 1 -16.47 -31.80 11.15
CA MET A 1 -15.16 -31.32 11.66
C MET A 1 -14.74 -32.21 12.83
N GLY A 2 -13.49 -32.69 12.86
CA GLY A 2 -13.02 -33.65 13.89
C GLY A 2 -12.88 -33.03 15.28
N LYS A 3 -13.21 -33.80 16.33
CA LYS A 3 -13.29 -33.41 17.75
C LYS A 3 -12.02 -32.77 18.36
N ASN A 4 -10.88 -32.81 17.68
CA ASN A 4 -9.58 -32.37 18.20
C ASN A 4 -8.94 -31.21 17.41
N LYS A 5 -9.69 -30.52 16.53
CA LYS A 5 -9.15 -29.33 15.84
C LYS A 5 -9.32 -28.09 16.72
N PRO A 6 -8.27 -27.30 16.97
CA PRO A 6 -8.38 -26.08 17.78
C PRO A 6 -9.45 -25.14 17.20
N PRO A 7 -10.29 -24.53 18.05
CA PRO A 7 -11.40 -23.70 17.60
C PRO A 7 -10.86 -22.38 17.03
N LEU A 8 -10.66 -22.32 15.70
CA LEU A 8 -10.00 -21.22 14.99
C LEU A 8 -8.62 -20.91 15.56
N PRO A 9 -7.56 -21.53 15.03
CA PRO A 9 -6.25 -21.39 15.63
C PRO A 9 -5.64 -20.05 15.24
N VAL A 10 -5.87 -19.04 16.09
CA VAL A 10 -5.01 -17.85 16.18
C VAL A 10 -3.55 -18.30 16.34
N SER A 11 -3.31 -19.42 17.04
CA SER A 11 -2.01 -20.07 17.10
C SER A 11 -1.46 -20.49 15.73
N GLU A 12 -2.27 -20.98 14.80
CA GLU A 12 -1.84 -21.38 13.45
C GLU A 12 -1.47 -20.17 12.60
N LEU A 13 -2.17 -19.04 12.76
CA LEU A 13 -1.78 -17.75 12.17
C LEU A 13 -0.42 -17.27 12.71
N LEU A 14 -0.18 -17.44 14.02
CA LEU A 14 1.04 -17.01 14.69
C LEU A 14 2.23 -17.96 14.45
N THR A 15 2.00 -19.25 14.17
CA THR A 15 3.07 -20.27 14.09
C THR A 15 3.41 -20.75 12.68
N ASN A 16 2.59 -20.47 11.66
CA ASN A 16 2.82 -20.95 10.30
C ASN A 16 3.44 -19.91 9.36
N GLN A 17 4.05 -20.39 8.28
CA GLN A 17 4.42 -19.58 7.12
C GLN A 17 3.23 -18.76 6.63
N HIS A 18 3.42 -17.44 6.58
CA HIS A 18 2.48 -16.44 6.07
C HIS A 18 2.43 -16.47 4.55
N SER A 19 1.86 -17.54 3.99
CA SER A 19 1.57 -17.69 2.57
C SER A 19 0.14 -17.25 2.27
N ILE A 20 -0.11 -16.86 1.01
CA ILE A 20 -1.47 -16.49 0.56
C ILE A 20 -2.49 -17.60 0.85
N PRO A 21 -2.26 -18.88 0.50
CA PRO A 21 -3.24 -19.93 0.75
C PRO A 21 -3.59 -20.11 2.23
N ASN A 22 -2.59 -20.09 3.12
CA ASN A 22 -2.79 -20.30 4.56
C ASN A 22 -3.60 -19.16 5.18
N LEU A 23 -3.20 -17.92 4.88
CA LEU A 23 -3.86 -16.72 5.37
C LEU A 23 -5.28 -16.58 4.80
N SER A 24 -5.48 -16.86 3.50
CA SER A 24 -6.82 -16.88 2.90
C SER A 24 -7.74 -17.89 3.58
N PHE A 25 -7.27 -19.11 3.83
CA PHE A 25 -8.06 -20.14 4.52
C PHE A 25 -8.46 -19.68 5.93
N TRP A 26 -7.51 -19.13 6.68
CA TRP A 26 -7.77 -18.62 8.03
C TRP A 26 -8.77 -17.46 8.03
N LEU A 27 -8.63 -16.51 7.10
CA LEU A 27 -9.57 -15.38 6.95
C LEU A 27 -10.97 -15.84 6.55
N LEU A 28 -11.08 -16.78 5.61
CA LEU A 28 -12.37 -17.34 5.18
C LEU A 28 -13.10 -18.04 6.34
N GLU A 29 -12.39 -18.87 7.12
CA GLU A 29 -12.99 -19.54 8.28
C GLU A 29 -13.37 -18.54 9.37
N THR A 30 -12.56 -17.49 9.55
CA THR A 30 -12.86 -16.39 10.49
C THR A 30 -14.13 -15.66 10.08
N LEU A 31 -14.24 -15.25 8.81
CA LEU A 31 -15.43 -14.59 8.27
C LEU A 31 -16.68 -15.48 8.36
N ARG A 32 -16.53 -16.78 8.07
CA ARG A 32 -17.63 -17.75 8.19
C ARG A 32 -18.17 -17.83 9.62
N LYS A 33 -17.30 -17.86 10.63
CA LYS A 33 -17.74 -17.88 12.03
C LYS A 33 -18.26 -16.52 12.49
N LEU A 34 -17.65 -15.43 12.04
CA LEU A 34 -18.12 -14.08 12.35
C LEU A 34 -19.55 -13.87 11.82
N GLY A 35 -19.85 -14.33 10.61
CA GLY A 35 -21.19 -14.29 10.01
C GLY A 35 -22.26 -15.10 10.75
N GLN A 36 -21.87 -16.00 11.66
CA GLN A 36 -22.82 -16.70 12.55
C GLN A 36 -23.17 -15.86 13.79
N ILE A 37 -22.38 -14.83 14.09
CA ILE A 37 -22.48 -14.00 15.29
C ILE A 37 -23.02 -12.61 14.94
N THR A 38 -22.64 -12.07 13.78
CA THR A 38 -23.01 -10.72 13.36
C THR A 38 -23.29 -10.65 11.86
N SER A 39 -24.17 -9.73 11.46
CA SER A 39 -24.43 -9.34 10.07
C SER A 39 -23.56 -8.17 9.61
N CYS A 40 -22.68 -7.65 10.48
CA CYS A 40 -21.79 -6.55 10.14
C CYS A 40 -20.79 -6.95 9.05
N HIS A 41 -20.67 -6.13 8.01
CA HIS A 41 -19.68 -6.30 6.97
C HIS A 41 -18.39 -5.55 7.33
N VAL A 42 -17.24 -6.17 7.06
CA VAL A 42 -15.94 -5.53 7.24
C VAL A 42 -15.65 -4.66 6.03
N HIS A 43 -15.81 -3.35 6.16
CA HIS A 43 -15.62 -2.41 5.06
C HIS A 43 -14.14 -2.07 4.77
N GLN A 44 -13.25 -2.26 5.74
CA GLN A 44 -11.84 -1.92 5.59
C GLN A 44 -10.95 -2.91 6.33
N VAL A 45 -9.82 -3.24 5.71
CA VAL A 45 -8.74 -4.02 6.32
C VAL A 45 -7.41 -3.28 6.11
N GLU A 46 -6.75 -2.96 7.23
CA GLU A 46 -5.40 -2.39 7.24
C GLU A 46 -4.36 -3.48 6.98
N THR A 47 -3.37 -3.20 6.14
CA THR A 47 -2.25 -4.10 5.88
C THR A 47 -0.92 -3.33 5.88
N ASP A 48 0.14 -3.98 6.32
CA ASP A 48 1.52 -3.46 6.45
C ASP A 48 2.32 -3.54 5.13
N TYR A 49 1.64 -3.44 3.97
CA TYR A 49 2.24 -3.66 2.65
C TYR A 49 2.75 -5.10 2.39
N SER A 50 2.39 -6.07 3.25
CA SER A 50 2.67 -7.50 3.00
C SER A 50 1.84 -8.03 1.82
N TRP A 51 2.53 -8.46 0.76
CA TRP A 51 1.88 -9.10 -0.40
C TRP A 51 1.08 -10.34 -0.04
N ALA A 52 1.51 -11.09 0.98
CA ALA A 52 0.78 -12.26 1.46
C ALA A 52 -0.56 -11.84 2.07
N LEU A 53 -0.59 -10.81 2.92
CA LEU A 53 -1.83 -10.29 3.52
C LEU A 53 -2.73 -9.62 2.47
N ILE A 54 -2.18 -8.75 1.61
CA ILE A 54 -2.89 -8.11 0.51
C ILE A 54 -3.57 -9.17 -0.37
N GLY A 55 -2.81 -10.20 -0.77
CA GLY A 55 -3.34 -11.31 -1.56
C GLY A 55 -4.46 -12.04 -0.84
N SER A 56 -4.27 -12.33 0.43
CA SER A 56 -5.19 -13.14 1.22
C SER A 56 -6.52 -12.46 1.50
N VAL A 57 -6.46 -11.17 1.84
CA VAL A 57 -7.64 -10.35 2.11
C VAL A 57 -8.48 -10.17 0.85
N ARG A 58 -7.87 -9.89 -0.32
CA ARG A 58 -8.64 -9.81 -1.59
C ARG A 58 -9.40 -11.09 -1.88
N LEU A 59 -8.76 -12.24 -1.70
CA LEU A 59 -9.38 -13.54 -1.95
C LEU A 59 -10.49 -13.84 -0.93
N ALA A 60 -10.24 -13.57 0.35
CA ALA A 60 -11.18 -13.93 1.41
C ALA A 60 -12.40 -12.99 1.48
N PHE A 61 -12.18 -11.67 1.33
CA PHE A 61 -13.23 -10.66 1.53
C PHE A 61 -13.93 -10.30 0.22
N ASN A 62 -13.16 -10.12 -0.86
CA ASN A 62 -13.68 -9.62 -2.13
C ASN A 62 -13.84 -10.71 -3.20
N LYS A 63 -13.21 -11.88 -3.01
CA LYS A 63 -13.19 -13.01 -3.96
C LYS A 63 -12.63 -12.62 -5.34
N GLU A 64 -11.65 -11.73 -5.34
CA GLU A 64 -11.09 -11.13 -6.56
C GLU A 64 -9.60 -11.41 -6.72
N THR A 65 -9.15 -11.43 -7.97
CA THR A 65 -7.72 -11.36 -8.30
C THR A 65 -7.20 -9.94 -8.09
N ALA A 66 -5.87 -9.77 -8.16
CA ALA A 66 -5.25 -8.46 -8.08
C ALA A 66 -5.78 -7.47 -9.12
N GLY A 67 -5.82 -7.89 -10.38
CA GLY A 67 -6.27 -7.05 -11.49
C GLY A 67 -7.74 -6.67 -11.35
N ALA A 68 -8.61 -7.65 -11.03
CA ALA A 68 -10.04 -7.40 -10.86
C ALA A 68 -10.32 -6.42 -9.71
N TYR A 69 -9.60 -6.57 -8.58
CA TYR A 69 -9.72 -5.67 -7.44
C TYR A 69 -9.31 -4.22 -7.79
N LEU A 70 -8.20 -4.06 -8.51
CA LEU A 70 -7.72 -2.74 -8.95
C LEU A 70 -8.69 -2.09 -9.94
N GLU A 71 -9.20 -2.86 -10.90
CA GLU A 71 -10.21 -2.37 -11.85
C GLU A 71 -11.48 -1.91 -11.14
N ARG A 72 -12.00 -2.71 -10.19
CA ARG A 72 -13.17 -2.32 -9.40
C ARG A 72 -12.90 -1.08 -8.55
N THR A 73 -11.76 -1.02 -7.87
CA THR A 73 -11.36 0.15 -7.08
C THR A 73 -11.29 1.41 -7.96
N HIS A 74 -10.68 1.32 -9.13
CA HIS A 74 -10.64 2.41 -10.09
C HIS A 74 -12.05 2.86 -10.48
N ARG A 75 -12.95 1.95 -10.85
CA ARG A 75 -14.35 2.29 -11.19
C ARG A 75 -15.09 2.99 -10.04
N ILE A 76 -14.84 2.56 -8.80
CA ILE A 76 -15.45 3.16 -7.60
C ILE A 76 -14.94 4.59 -7.42
N VAL A 77 -13.62 4.81 -7.45
CA VAL A 77 -13.02 6.13 -7.23
C VAL A 77 -13.31 7.09 -8.40
N SER A 78 -13.38 6.57 -9.63
CA SER A 78 -13.69 7.36 -10.82
C SER A 78 -15.19 7.62 -11.03
N ASN A 79 -16.05 7.17 -10.10
CA ASN A 79 -17.52 7.27 -10.17
C ASN A 79 -18.14 6.77 -11.49
N SER A 80 -17.42 5.94 -12.25
CA SER A 80 -17.78 5.66 -13.65
C SER A 80 -18.88 4.59 -13.79
N CYS A 81 -19.17 3.83 -12.73
CA CYS A 81 -20.30 2.89 -12.68
C CYS A 81 -20.52 2.40 -11.23
N LEU A 82 -21.08 3.24 -10.35
CA LEU A 82 -21.40 2.82 -8.98
C LEU A 82 -22.69 2.00 -8.97
N GLN A 83 -22.57 0.67 -8.87
CA GLN A 83 -23.68 -0.16 -8.46
C GLN A 83 -23.83 -0.08 -6.94
N SER A 84 -25.07 -0.03 -6.43
CA SER A 84 -25.33 -0.01 -4.97
C SER A 84 -24.69 -1.20 -4.24
N VAL A 85 -24.54 -2.34 -4.93
CA VAL A 85 -23.90 -3.56 -4.44
C VAL A 85 -22.39 -3.37 -4.23
N ASP A 86 -21.71 -2.60 -5.09
CA ASP A 86 -20.27 -2.33 -4.97
C ASP A 86 -19.96 -1.48 -3.74
N LEU A 87 -20.85 -0.60 -3.33
CA LEU A 87 -20.66 0.21 -2.12
C LEU A 87 -20.95 -0.57 -0.83
N GLN A 88 -21.85 -1.57 -0.89
CA GLN A 88 -22.29 -2.30 0.29
C GLN A 88 -21.42 -3.52 0.63
N ASN A 89 -20.84 -4.19 -0.37
CA ASN A 89 -20.14 -5.46 -0.19
C ASN A 89 -18.67 -5.40 -0.63
N PHE A 90 -18.05 -4.22 -0.55
CA PHE A 90 -16.64 -4.04 -0.86
C PHE A 90 -15.83 -3.79 0.40
N THR A 91 -14.83 -4.64 0.61
CA THR A 91 -13.81 -4.44 1.63
C THR A 91 -12.62 -3.73 1.01
N VAL A 92 -12.39 -2.49 1.42
CA VAL A 92 -11.24 -1.69 0.99
C VAL A 92 -9.98 -2.17 1.71
N LEU A 93 -8.95 -2.50 0.92
CA LEU A 93 -7.59 -2.64 1.42
C LEU A 93 -6.99 -1.26 1.67
N HIS A 94 -6.69 -0.97 2.92
CA HIS A 94 -5.89 0.17 3.29
C HIS A 94 -4.45 -0.30 3.53
N LEU A 95 -3.51 0.40 2.90
CA LEU A 95 -2.09 0.09 3.00
C LEU A 95 -1.46 1.10 3.95
N CYS A 96 -0.74 0.60 4.94
CA CYS A 96 -0.09 1.43 5.93
C CYS A 96 0.97 2.31 5.28
N SER A 97 0.77 3.64 5.35
CA SER A 97 1.60 4.63 4.66
C SER A 97 3.07 4.58 5.09
N SER A 98 3.36 4.32 6.37
CA SER A 98 4.72 4.20 6.89
C SER A 98 5.48 3.02 6.27
N HIS A 99 4.81 1.88 6.08
CA HIS A 99 5.39 0.69 5.47
C HIS A 99 5.64 0.89 3.97
N ILE A 100 4.69 1.53 3.27
CA ILE A 100 4.89 1.91 1.87
C ILE A 100 6.07 2.87 1.75
N LEU A 101 6.11 3.94 2.56
CA LEU A 101 7.18 4.92 2.53
C LEU A 101 8.54 4.28 2.77
N LYS A 102 8.65 3.38 3.77
CA LYS A 102 9.87 2.61 4.04
C LYS A 102 10.30 1.79 2.82
N ALA A 103 9.37 1.05 2.20
CA ALA A 103 9.67 0.22 1.03
C ALA A 103 10.12 1.05 -0.19
N VAL A 104 9.50 2.21 -0.39
CA VAL A 104 9.85 3.14 -1.47
C VAL A 104 11.20 3.81 -1.22
N CYS A 105 11.46 4.29 0.00
CA CYS A 105 12.76 4.86 0.38
C CYS A 105 13.90 3.84 0.21
N GLN A 106 13.68 2.58 0.61
CA GLN A 106 14.64 1.50 0.36
C GLN A 106 14.88 1.27 -1.14
N SER A 107 13.83 1.38 -1.96
CA SER A 107 13.93 1.26 -3.42
C SER A 107 14.74 2.40 -4.03
N PHE A 108 14.57 3.64 -3.55
CA PHE A 108 15.39 4.78 -3.97
C PHE A 108 16.86 4.61 -3.54
N ALA A 109 17.10 4.10 -2.32
CA ALA A 109 18.44 3.83 -1.83
C ALA A 109 19.21 2.80 -2.68
N ARG A 110 18.50 1.85 -3.31
CA ARG A 110 19.09 0.90 -4.26
C ARG A 110 19.42 1.51 -5.62
N LYS A 111 18.88 2.68 -5.95
CA LYS A 111 19.07 3.36 -7.25
C LYS A 111 20.13 4.45 -7.21
N THR A 112 20.34 5.10 -6.07
CA THR A 112 21.32 6.19 -5.95
C THR A 112 21.85 6.33 -4.53
N ASN A 113 23.14 6.66 -4.43
CA ASN A 113 23.78 7.00 -3.15
C ASN A 113 23.65 8.48 -2.80
N ASN A 114 23.20 9.32 -3.73
CA ASN A 114 23.08 10.76 -3.51
C ASN A 114 21.93 11.05 -2.52
N LYS A 115 22.30 11.60 -1.35
CA LYS A 115 21.35 11.94 -0.27
C LYS A 115 20.27 12.93 -0.74
N ALA A 116 20.67 14.00 -1.43
CA ALA A 116 19.73 15.03 -1.88
C ALA A 116 18.71 14.48 -2.89
N LEU A 117 19.13 13.57 -3.79
CA LEU A 117 18.19 12.93 -4.73
C LEU A 117 17.21 12.00 -4.01
N LYS A 118 17.67 11.24 -3.00
CA LYS A 118 16.80 10.38 -2.19
C LYS A 118 15.78 11.21 -1.42
N GLU A 119 16.22 12.28 -0.76
CA GLU A 119 15.34 13.18 -0.02
C GLU A 119 14.31 13.82 -0.93
N TYR A 120 14.73 14.34 -2.09
CA TYR A 120 13.82 14.92 -3.07
C TYR A 120 12.78 13.91 -3.57
N ALA A 121 13.21 12.71 -3.97
CA ALA A 121 12.28 11.66 -4.41
C ALA A 121 11.31 11.23 -3.30
N THR A 122 11.78 11.23 -2.05
CA THR A 122 10.95 10.96 -0.87
C THR A 122 9.91 12.05 -0.66
N TYR A 123 10.26 13.33 -0.81
CA TYR A 123 9.30 14.44 -0.74
C TYR A 123 8.24 14.35 -1.85
N CYS A 124 8.64 14.04 -3.09
CA CYS A 124 7.68 13.82 -4.17
C CYS A 124 6.72 12.67 -3.86
N PHE A 125 7.23 11.54 -3.33
CA PHE A 125 6.38 10.43 -2.93
C PHE A 125 5.49 10.78 -1.73
N ALA A 126 5.97 11.61 -0.81
CA ALA A 126 5.18 12.14 0.30
C ALA A 126 4.01 12.99 -0.20
N LEU A 127 4.19 13.81 -1.24
CA LEU A 127 3.07 14.53 -1.88
C LEU A 127 2.01 13.56 -2.41
N LEU A 128 2.45 12.48 -3.07
CA LEU A 128 1.54 11.50 -3.64
C LEU A 128 0.68 10.79 -2.58
N ILE A 129 1.29 10.33 -1.48
CA ILE A 129 0.55 9.61 -0.41
C ILE A 129 -0.32 10.54 0.44
N ASN A 130 -0.04 11.85 0.45
CA ASN A 130 -0.83 12.85 1.17
C ASN A 130 -1.83 13.59 0.27
N SER A 131 -1.96 13.18 -0.99
CA SER A 131 -2.94 13.76 -1.91
C SER A 131 -4.36 13.52 -1.39
N SER A 132 -5.18 14.57 -1.44
CA SER A 132 -6.54 14.58 -0.90
C SER A 132 -7.62 14.16 -1.91
N SER A 133 -7.23 14.05 -3.19
CA SER A 133 -8.09 13.66 -4.30
C SER A 133 -7.33 12.79 -5.31
N LEU A 134 -8.07 12.00 -6.10
CA LEU A 134 -7.47 11.20 -7.17
C LEU A 134 -6.84 12.09 -8.27
N GLU A 135 -7.44 13.24 -8.54
CA GLU A 135 -6.92 14.23 -9.51
C GLU A 135 -5.54 14.74 -9.07
N GLU A 136 -5.43 15.21 -7.82
CA GLU A 136 -4.16 15.66 -7.24
C GLU A 136 -3.09 14.56 -7.26
N ALA A 137 -3.46 13.35 -6.85
CA ALA A 137 -2.56 12.19 -6.86
C ALA A 137 -2.09 11.87 -8.29
N THR A 138 -2.98 11.96 -9.27
CA THR A 138 -2.67 11.70 -10.69
C THR A 138 -1.69 12.74 -11.23
N ASP A 139 -1.92 14.02 -10.95
CA ASP A 139 -1.03 15.10 -11.37
C ASP A 139 0.37 14.94 -10.78
N VAL A 140 0.46 14.68 -9.47
CA VAL A 140 1.74 14.43 -8.79
C VAL A 140 2.44 13.22 -9.39
N PHE A 141 1.72 12.12 -9.61
CA PHE A 141 2.28 10.91 -10.20
C PHE A 141 2.77 11.13 -11.63
N PHE A 142 2.07 11.94 -12.43
CA PHE A 142 2.46 12.26 -13.80
C PHE A 142 3.75 13.08 -13.84
N ASP A 143 3.83 14.15 -13.02
CA ASP A 143 5.05 14.95 -12.89
C ASP A 143 6.24 14.10 -12.39
N MET A 144 6.01 13.22 -11.41
CA MET A 144 7.02 12.26 -10.94
C MET A 144 7.48 11.32 -12.05
N SER A 145 6.55 10.81 -12.86
CA SER A 145 6.86 9.88 -13.96
C SER A 145 7.73 10.55 -15.02
N ILE A 146 7.40 11.78 -15.41
CA ILE A 146 8.24 12.58 -16.32
C ILE A 146 9.64 12.76 -15.70
N LEU A 147 9.70 13.27 -14.47
CA LEU A 147 10.97 13.64 -13.86
C LEU A 147 11.89 12.44 -13.60
N PHE A 148 11.34 11.29 -13.20
CA PHE A 148 12.14 10.12 -12.80
C PHE A 148 12.50 9.19 -13.96
N THR A 149 11.78 9.26 -15.08
CA THR A 149 12.02 8.36 -16.23
C THR A 149 12.67 9.05 -17.43
N SER A 150 12.67 10.38 -17.49
CA SER A 150 13.35 11.12 -18.56
C SER A 150 14.87 10.99 -18.47
N ALA A 151 15.50 10.73 -19.62
CA ALA A 151 16.96 10.70 -19.75
C ALA A 151 17.57 12.10 -19.94
N ASP A 152 16.81 13.03 -20.52
CA ASP A 152 17.27 14.36 -20.92
C ASP A 152 16.52 15.48 -20.20
N ASP A 153 17.22 16.58 -19.93
CA ASP A 153 16.66 17.80 -19.31
C ASP A 153 15.91 18.67 -20.34
N THR A 154 14.71 18.23 -20.69
CA THR A 154 13.80 18.93 -21.62
C THR A 154 12.93 19.96 -20.89
N ASP A 155 12.29 20.86 -21.65
CA ASP A 155 11.38 21.86 -21.06
C ASP A 155 10.20 21.22 -20.31
N THR A 156 9.74 20.04 -20.76
CA THR A 156 8.71 19.25 -20.06
C THR A 156 9.20 18.75 -18.71
N VAL A 157 10.44 18.30 -18.61
CA VAL A 157 11.06 17.87 -17.34
C VAL A 157 11.21 19.04 -16.39
N LYS A 158 11.63 20.21 -16.89
CA LYS A 158 11.74 21.44 -16.09
C LYS A 158 10.38 21.89 -15.55
N ALA A 159 9.33 21.81 -16.37
CA ALA A 159 7.98 22.13 -15.95
C ALA A 159 7.48 21.16 -14.86
N ALA A 160 7.64 19.85 -15.06
CA ALA A 160 7.26 18.84 -14.07
C ALA A 160 8.01 19.04 -12.74
N LYS A 161 9.32 19.33 -12.80
CA LYS A 161 10.13 19.65 -11.63
C LYS A 161 9.64 20.92 -10.92
N ALA A 162 9.35 21.99 -11.66
CA ALA A 162 8.86 23.25 -11.09
C ALA A 162 7.51 23.06 -10.38
N ASN A 163 6.61 22.25 -10.95
CA ASN A 163 5.33 21.91 -10.33
C ASN A 163 5.53 21.15 -9.01
N LEU A 164 6.39 20.14 -9.00
CA LEU A 164 6.72 19.38 -7.79
C LEU A 164 7.38 20.27 -6.73
N ASP A 165 8.35 21.11 -7.11
CA ASP A 165 9.01 22.05 -6.20
C ASP A 165 8.00 22.99 -5.54
N MET A 166 7.07 23.55 -6.31
CA MET A 166 6.00 24.41 -5.81
C MET A 166 5.12 23.67 -4.80
N LYS A 167 4.66 22.45 -5.12
CA LYS A 167 3.83 21.63 -4.22
C LYS A 167 4.58 21.26 -2.92
N ILE A 168 5.87 20.89 -3.02
CA ILE A 168 6.70 20.60 -1.84
C ILE A 168 6.84 21.82 -0.94
N MET A 169 7.05 23.01 -1.52
CA MET A 169 7.18 24.25 -0.74
C MET A 169 5.88 24.64 -0.02
N GLN A 170 4.72 24.40 -0.64
CA GLN A 170 3.40 24.63 -0.02
C GLN A 170 3.11 23.65 1.12
N HIS A 171 3.61 22.41 1.01
CA HIS A 171 3.44 21.34 1.99
C HIS A 171 4.59 21.22 3.00
N LYS A 172 5.34 22.29 3.32
CA LYS A 172 6.30 22.26 4.44
C LYS A 172 5.62 22.56 5.79
N PRO A 173 5.26 21.55 6.61
CA PRO A 173 5.16 21.72 8.05
C PRO A 173 6.58 21.82 8.66
N ASN A 174 6.71 22.53 9.79
CA ASN A 174 7.93 22.64 10.60
C ASN A 174 8.31 21.29 11.26
N THR A 175 8.60 20.26 10.48
CA THR A 175 8.96 18.94 11.01
C THR A 175 10.39 18.62 10.59
N THR A 176 11.29 18.70 11.57
CA THR A 176 12.64 18.15 11.51
C THR A 176 12.53 16.68 11.10
N VAL A 177 13.19 16.36 9.99
CA VAL A 177 13.39 14.98 9.56
C VAL A 177 14.41 14.38 10.54
N ASP A 178 13.92 13.92 11.69
CA ASP A 178 14.74 13.12 12.58
C ASP A 178 15.12 11.83 11.85
N GLU A 179 16.40 11.52 11.94
CA GLU A 179 17.14 10.51 11.21
C GLU A 179 16.44 9.15 11.23
N ILE A 180 15.87 8.74 10.09
CA ILE A 180 15.62 7.33 9.82
C ILE A 180 16.94 6.76 9.29
N THR A 181 17.86 6.48 10.21
CA THR A 181 19.02 5.64 9.94
C THR A 181 18.52 4.24 9.59
N PRO A 182 18.95 3.63 8.49
CA PRO A 182 18.72 2.20 8.27
C PRO A 182 19.41 1.45 9.41
N GLN A 183 18.64 0.70 10.22
CA GLN A 183 19.23 -0.35 11.04
C GLN A 183 19.84 -1.38 10.08
N GLU A 184 21.15 -1.55 10.18
CA GLU A 184 21.88 -2.67 9.60
C GLU A 184 21.33 -3.95 10.24
N ASP A 185 20.60 -4.76 9.49
CA ASP A 185 20.33 -6.14 9.90
C ASP A 185 21.62 -6.95 9.65
N ASP A 186 22.09 -7.57 10.72
CA ASP A 186 23.35 -8.28 10.88
C ASP A 186 23.70 -9.24 9.73
N VAL A 187 24.94 -9.09 9.26
CA VAL A 187 25.69 -10.14 8.56
C VAL A 187 26.39 -11.00 9.61
N ALA A 188 25.80 -12.14 9.97
CA ALA A 188 26.44 -13.38 10.45
C ALA A 188 25.30 -14.39 10.69
N GLU A 189 25.31 -15.62 10.21
CA GLU A 189 26.24 -16.66 10.65
C GLU A 189 26.59 -17.61 9.50
N ASN A 190 27.89 -17.77 9.27
CA ASN A 190 28.48 -19.03 8.84
C ASN A 190 28.61 -19.91 10.08
N GLY A 191 28.09 -21.14 10.01
CA GLY A 191 28.28 -22.22 10.97
C GLY A 191 27.78 -23.53 10.37
#